data_AF-A0A9E0IQY6-F1
#
_entry.id   AF-A0A9E0IQY6-F1
#
_cell.length_a   1.000
_cell.length_b   1.000
_cell.length_c   1.000
_cell.angle_alpha   90.00
_cell.angle_beta   90.00
_cell.angle_gamma   90.00
#
_symmetry.space_group_name_H-M   'P 1'
#
loop_
_entity.id
_entity.type
_entity.pdbx_description
1 polymer ?
#
loop_
_entity_poly.entity_id
_entity_poly.type
_entity_poly.pdbx_seq_one_letter_code
_entity_poly.pdbx_strand_id
1 'polypeptide(L)'
;MADSTPIGRAGVAQMVRQDILPILLGSPTPTAIVLEQDGRYRIRELVVDRNRSEAALASAARARTVGWVPAHYQAAGQPTGRVLAEARTREDLLALIRTMDWPEDW
;
A
#
# COMPACT_ATOMS: atom_id res chain seq x y z
N MET A 1 20.63 -4.86 -1.69
CA MET A 1 19.27 -4.26 -1.66
C MET A 1 18.33 -5.42 -1.92
N ALA A 2 17.34 -5.68 -1.06
CA ALA A 2 16.47 -6.84 -1.25
C ALA A 2 15.60 -6.58 -2.50
N ASP A 3 15.86 -7.32 -3.57
CA ASP A 3 14.95 -7.45 -4.70
C ASP A 3 13.65 -8.03 -4.16
N SER A 4 12.71 -7.14 -3.85
CA SER A 4 11.43 -7.52 -3.28
C SER A 4 10.57 -7.93 -4.46
N THR A 5 10.47 -9.22 -4.77
CA THR A 5 9.58 -9.66 -5.86
C THR A 5 8.17 -9.12 -5.62
N PRO A 6 7.48 -8.57 -6.64
CA PRO A 6 6.08 -8.15 -6.52
C PRO A 6 5.23 -9.28 -5.91
N ILE A 7 4.29 -8.94 -5.02
CA ILE A 7 3.47 -9.93 -4.30
C ILE A 7 2.59 -10.67 -5.30
N GLY A 8 2.16 -9.97 -6.35
CA GLY A 8 1.32 -10.50 -7.40
C GLY A 8 -0.11 -10.72 -6.94
N ARG A 9 -1.01 -10.75 -7.93
CA ARG A 9 -2.45 -10.96 -7.74
C ARG A 9 -2.79 -12.13 -6.82
N ALA A 10 -2.12 -13.26 -6.99
CA ALA A 10 -2.39 -14.48 -6.23
C ALA A 10 -2.01 -14.32 -4.75
N GLY A 11 -0.86 -13.70 -4.46
CA GLY A 11 -0.42 -13.42 -3.10
C GLY A 11 -1.37 -12.46 -2.39
N VAL A 12 -1.75 -11.37 -3.05
CA VAL A 12 -2.71 -10.41 -2.48
C VAL A 12 -4.07 -11.06 -2.22
N ALA A 13 -4.59 -11.85 -3.16
CA ALA A 13 -5.84 -12.57 -2.95
C ALA A 13 -5.78 -13.55 -1.77
N GLN A 14 -4.64 -14.21 -1.56
CA GLN A 14 -4.44 -15.09 -0.40
C GLN A 14 -4.41 -14.30 0.91
N MET A 15 -3.69 -13.17 0.96
CA MET A 15 -3.61 -12.33 2.15
C MET A 15 -4.98 -11.74 2.52
N VAL A 16 -5.78 -11.30 1.53
CA VAL A 16 -7.15 -10.82 1.77
C VAL A 16 -8.04 -11.94 2.32
N ARG A 17 -7.92 -13.19 1.83
CA ARG A 17 -8.65 -14.33 2.40
C ARG A 17 -8.26 -14.63 3.85
N GLN A 18 -6.99 -14.40 4.19
CA GLN A 18 -6.45 -14.61 5.54
C GLN A 18 -6.67 -13.41 6.47
N ASP A 19 -7.34 -12.36 6.00
CA ASP A 19 -7.56 -11.11 6.74
C ASP A 19 -6.26 -10.41 7.18
N ILE A 20 -5.21 -10.53 6.37
CA ILE A 20 -3.91 -9.90 6.63
C ILE A 20 -3.92 -8.55 5.92
N LEU A 21 -4.42 -7.52 6.61
CA LEU A 21 -4.48 -6.14 6.16
C LEU A 21 -3.73 -5.21 7.14
N PRO A 22 -3.17 -4.08 6.67
CA PRO A 22 -3.12 -3.63 5.27
C PRO A 22 -2.04 -4.35 4.44
N ILE A 23 -2.21 -4.39 3.11
CA ILE A 23 -1.27 -4.99 2.15
C ILE A 23 -0.67 -3.88 1.28
N LEU A 24 0.64 -3.76 1.25
CA LEU A 24 1.33 -2.83 0.36
C LEU A 24 1.58 -3.48 -0.99
N LEU A 25 1.26 -2.76 -2.06
CA LEU A 25 1.44 -3.17 -3.45
C LEU A 25 2.46 -2.24 -4.11
N GLY A 26 3.29 -2.80 -4.99
CA GLY A 26 4.34 -2.05 -5.68
C GLY A 26 5.73 -2.42 -5.18
N SER A 27 6.60 -2.77 -6.13
CA SER A 27 8.01 -3.02 -5.93
C SER A 27 8.87 -2.28 -6.96
N PRO A 28 10.04 -1.73 -6.59
CA PRO A 28 10.69 -1.75 -5.26
C PRO A 28 10.11 -0.76 -4.25
N THR A 29 9.21 0.12 -4.71
CA THR A 29 8.54 1.13 -3.89
C THR A 29 7.03 0.92 -3.94
N PRO A 30 6.33 0.87 -2.78
CA PRO A 30 4.89 0.74 -2.76
C PRO A 30 4.18 1.90 -3.48
N THR A 31 3.28 1.57 -4.40
CA THR A 31 2.47 2.51 -5.17
C THR A 31 0.99 2.44 -4.82
N ALA A 32 0.54 1.33 -4.21
CA ALA A 32 -0.83 1.15 -3.75
C ALA A 32 -0.89 0.37 -2.43
N ILE A 33 -2.06 0.40 -1.80
CA ILE A 33 -2.34 -0.27 -0.53
C ILE A 33 -3.76 -0.84 -0.54
N VAL A 34 -3.89 -2.07 -0.05
CA VAL A 34 -5.18 -2.70 0.26
C VAL A 34 -5.43 -2.51 1.76
N LEU A 35 -6.53 -1.87 2.12
CA LEU A 35 -6.90 -1.66 3.53
C LEU A 35 -8.42 -1.69 3.72
N GLU A 36 -8.82 -1.88 4.97
CA GLU A 36 -10.19 -1.60 5.40
C GLU A 36 -10.27 -0.17 5.94
N GLN A 37 -11.20 0.62 5.40
CA GLN A 37 -11.43 2.00 5.80
C GLN A 37 -12.92 2.30 5.77
N ASP A 38 -13.45 2.91 6.84
CA ASP A 38 -14.87 3.29 6.95
C ASP A 38 -15.83 2.09 6.74
N GLY A 39 -15.42 0.90 7.18
CA GLY A 39 -16.17 -0.36 7.00
C GLY A 39 -16.20 -0.88 5.56
N ARG A 40 -15.27 -0.44 4.72
CA ARG A 40 -15.13 -0.87 3.32
C ARG A 40 -13.72 -1.32 3.01
N TYR A 41 -13.60 -2.31 2.15
CA TYR A 41 -12.33 -2.79 1.64
C TYR A 41 -11.94 -1.97 0.40
N ARG A 42 -10.75 -1.38 0.42
CA ARG A 42 -10.29 -0.48 -0.64
C ARG A 42 -8.89 -0.84 -1.10
N ILE A 43 -8.68 -0.81 -2.42
CA ILE A 43 -7.36 -0.68 -3.02
C ILE A 43 -7.19 0.79 -3.37
N ARG A 44 -6.18 1.43 -2.79
CA ARG A 44 -5.94 2.87 -2.95
C ARG A 44 -4.52 3.11 -3.40
N GLU A 45 -4.34 4.10 -4.26
CA GLU A 45 -3.01 4.62 -4.57
C GLU A 45 -2.41 5.28 -3.33
N LEU A 46 -1.12 5.03 -3.13
CA LEU A 46 -0.29 5.76 -2.19
C LEU A 46 0.22 7.02 -2.90
N VAL A 47 -0.49 8.12 -2.69
CA VAL A 47 0.01 9.43 -3.16
C VAL A 47 0.99 9.97 -2.13
N VAL A 48 2.22 10.18 -2.59
CA VAL A 48 3.27 10.82 -1.83
C VAL A 48 3.09 12.32 -1.95
N ASP A 49 2.58 12.95 -0.90
CA ASP A 49 2.67 14.40 -0.78
C ASP A 49 4.13 14.76 -0.44
N ARG A 50 4.88 15.21 -1.44
CA ARG A 50 6.31 15.55 -1.31
C ARG A 50 6.58 16.53 -0.17
N ASN A 51 5.70 17.50 0.08
CA ASN A 51 5.86 18.48 1.16
C ASN A 51 5.70 17.83 2.55
N ARG A 52 4.76 16.89 2.70
CA ARG A 52 4.61 16.14 3.95
C ARG A 52 5.69 15.09 4.14
N SER A 53 6.16 14.46 3.07
CA SER A 53 7.30 13.54 3.11
C SER A 53 8.59 14.27 3.53
N GLU A 54 8.81 15.50 3.08
CA GLU A 54 9.93 16.34 3.52
C GLU A 54 9.80 16.75 5.00
N ALA A 55 8.59 17.09 5.46
CA ALA A 55 8.35 17.37 6.89
C ALA A 55 8.57 16.15 7.79
N ALA A 56 8.12 14.97 7.34
CA ALA A 56 8.36 13.69 8.03
C ALA A 56 9.84 13.31 8.03
N LEU A 57 10.55 13.54 6.91
CA LEU A 57 12.01 13.40 6.81
C LEU A 57 12.72 14.35 7.78
N ALA A 58 12.32 15.62 7.85
CA ALA A 58 12.89 16.59 8.79
C ALA A 58 12.66 16.18 10.25
N SER A 59 11.51 15.57 10.56
CA SER A 59 11.20 15.03 11.89
C SER A 59 12.02 13.77 12.21
N ALA A 60 12.17 12.85 11.25
CA ALA A 60 12.95 11.61 11.41
C ALA A 60 14.46 11.88 11.52
N ALA A 61 14.98 12.83 10.75
CA ALA A 61 16.36 13.30 10.84
C ALA A 61 16.68 13.90 12.23
N ARG A 62 15.72 14.61 12.83
CA ARG A 62 15.84 15.12 14.21
C ARG A 62 15.84 13.99 15.25
N ALA A 63 15.21 12.85 14.96
CA ALA A 63 15.13 11.71 15.86
C ALA A 63 16.40 10.83 15.89
N ARG A 64 17.47 11.17 15.15
CA ARG A 64 18.77 10.48 15.13
C ARG A 64 18.70 8.96 14.87
N THR A 65 17.72 8.50 14.09
CA THR A 65 17.72 7.12 13.58
C THR A 65 18.64 7.04 12.36
N VAL A 66 19.77 6.36 12.51
CA VAL A 66 20.75 6.14 11.43
C VAL A 66 20.13 5.22 10.38
N GLY A 67 19.86 5.76 9.20
CA GLY A 67 19.42 5.02 8.02
C GLY A 67 18.08 5.52 7.50
N TRP A 68 18.09 6.12 6.31
CA TRP A 68 16.88 6.32 5.53
C TRP A 68 16.37 4.94 5.08
N VAL A 69 15.24 4.49 5.63
CA VAL A 69 14.61 3.21 5.29
C VAL A 69 13.24 3.49 4.64
N PRO A 70 12.82 2.78 3.57
CA PRO A 70 11.48 2.93 2.97
C PRO A 70 10.31 2.80 3.96
N ALA A 71 10.52 2.18 5.13
CA ALA A 71 9.56 2.19 6.23
C ALA A 71 9.21 3.60 6.75
N HIS A 72 10.13 4.58 6.64
CA HIS A 72 9.84 5.98 6.97
C HIS A 72 8.92 6.67 5.96
N TYR A 73 8.79 6.11 4.75
CA TYR A 73 7.80 6.52 3.75
C TYR A 73 6.37 6.12 4.20
N GLN A 74 6.26 4.98 4.91
CA GLN A 74 4.99 4.39 5.35
C GLN A 74 4.31 5.17 6.49
N ALA A 75 5.06 5.97 7.26
CA ALA A 75 4.50 6.82 8.32
C ALA A 75 3.83 8.12 7.79
N ALA A 76 4.06 8.48 6.52
CA ALA A 76 3.56 9.73 5.92
C ALA A 76 2.69 9.53 4.66
N GLY A 77 2.72 8.35 4.03
CA GLY A 77 1.83 8.00 2.93
C GLY A 77 0.40 7.87 3.42
N GLN A 78 -0.34 8.99 3.47
CA GLN A 78 -1.78 8.88 3.65
C GLN A 78 -2.34 8.13 2.43
N PRO A 79 -3.25 7.15 2.61
CA PRO A 79 -4.02 6.59 1.50
C PRO A 79 -4.99 7.67 1.00
N THR A 80 -4.46 8.71 0.38
CA THR A 80 -5.15 9.90 -0.15
C THR A 80 -5.24 9.85 -1.66
N GLY A 81 -4.56 8.90 -2.29
CA GLY A 81 -4.68 8.64 -3.70
C GLY A 81 -6.04 8.12 -4.10
N ARG A 82 -6.19 7.95 -5.42
CA ARG A 82 -7.42 7.46 -6.03
C ARG A 82 -7.75 6.08 -5.47
N VAL A 83 -9.05 5.85 -5.24
CA VAL A 83 -9.58 4.51 -4.98
C VAL A 83 -9.62 3.78 -6.31
N LEU A 84 -8.81 2.73 -6.44
CA LEU A 84 -8.72 1.89 -7.64
C LEU A 84 -9.79 0.80 -7.63
N ALA A 85 -10.09 0.27 -6.44
CA ALA A 85 -11.17 -0.66 -6.22
C ALA A 85 -11.78 -0.42 -4.83
N GLU A 86 -13.10 -0.54 -4.72
CA GLU A 86 -13.82 -0.50 -3.44
C GLU A 86 -14.84 -1.64 -3.40
N ALA A 87 -14.90 -2.31 -2.26
CA ALA A 87 -15.83 -3.38 -1.98
C ALA A 87 -16.43 -3.24 -0.59
N ARG A 88 -17.67 -3.70 -0.44
CA ARG A 88 -18.37 -3.74 0.86
C ARG A 88 -17.99 -4.97 1.68
N THR A 89 -17.63 -6.06 0.99
CA THR A 89 -17.25 -7.33 1.61
C THR A 89 -15.89 -7.79 1.09
N ARG A 90 -15.25 -8.72 1.82
CA ARG A 90 -14.00 -9.34 1.35
C ARG A 90 -14.20 -10.15 0.09
N GLU A 91 -15.36 -10.80 -0.06
CA GLU A 91 -15.69 -11.60 -1.23
C GLU A 91 -15.82 -10.73 -2.48
N ASP A 92 -16.46 -9.57 -2.35
CA ASP A 92 -16.51 -8.57 -3.42
C ASP A 92 -15.11 -8.04 -3.76
N LEU A 93 -14.27 -7.79 -2.75
CA LEU A 93 -12.88 -7.37 -2.98
C LEU A 93 -12.11 -8.46 -3.74
N LEU A 94 -12.27 -9.73 -3.36
CA LEU A 94 -11.63 -10.86 -4.03
C LEU A 94 -12.13 -11.04 -5.46
N ALA A 95 -13.40 -10.74 -5.74
CA ALA A 95 -13.93 -10.72 -7.10
C ALA A 95 -13.26 -9.60 -7.92
N LEU A 96 -13.19 -8.39 -7.37
CA LEU A 96 -12.53 -7.24 -8.02
C LEU A 96 -11.05 -7.51 -8.29
N ILE A 97 -10.33 -8.07 -7.33
CA ILE A 97 -8.93 -8.50 -7.47
C ILE A 97 -8.76 -9.47 -8.65
N ARG A 98 -9.76 -10.31 -8.97
CA ARG A 98 -9.64 -11.24 -10.10
C ARG A 98 -9.89 -10.58 -11.44
N THR A 99 -10.77 -9.58 -11.49
CA THR A 99 -11.28 -8.98 -12.73
C THR A 99 -10.61 -7.67 -13.11
N MET A 100 -9.95 -6.98 -12.17
CA MET A 100 -9.24 -5.74 -12.46
C MET A 100 -7.94 -6.01 -13.23
N ASP A 101 -7.46 -5.01 -13.96
CA ASP A 101 -6.13 -5.03 -14.53
C ASP A 101 -5.07 -4.90 -13.43
N TRP A 102 -4.09 -5.82 -13.44
CA TRP A 102 -3.00 -5.86 -12.47
C TRP A 102 -1.71 -5.33 -13.09
N PRO A 103 -1.14 -4.25 -12.53
CA PRO A 103 0.21 -3.83 -12.88
C PRO A 103 1.24 -4.94 -12.59
N GLU A 104 2.24 -5.08 -13.45
CA GLU A 104 3.29 -6.11 -13.30
C GLU A 104 4.20 -5.84 -12.08
N ASP A 105 4.23 -4.60 -11.59
CA ASP A 105 5.01 -4.17 -10.44
C ASP A 105 4.33 -4.41 -9.09
N TRP A 106 3.11 -4.97 -9.06
CA TRP A 106 2.32 -5.22 -7.84
C TRP A 106 2.44 -6.64 -7.27
#